data_AF-A0A7K3EUW4-F1
#
_entry.id   AF-A0A7K3EUW4-F1
#
_cell.length_a   1.000
_cell.length_b   1.000
_cell.length_c   1.000
_cell.angle_alpha   90.00
_cell.angle_beta   90.00
_cell.angle_gamma   90.00
#
_symmetry.space_group_name_H-M   'P 1'
#
loop_
_entity.id
_entity.type
_entity.pdbx_description
1 polymer ?
#
loop_
_entity_poly.entity_id
_entity_poly.type
_entity_poly.pdbx_seq_one_letter_code
_entity_poly.pdbx_strand_id
1 'polypeptide(L)'
;MAAEQLPGGVGDITRYLTGLLARLDQGAGWCGVFWRRDPDGMRACLDGREIPPWDVVEALLQDFGERYGALAAGAEAGPARALYAAALTAYDALPGAREALVDRLDVMLREQRYAGERAARLTRTLTHPDTTPETGGALRLDLAWARDDHTRATARCAELRARLAALDAARRGSGGHPADAGPTV
;
A
#
# COMPACT_ATOMS: atom_id res chain seq x y z
N MET A 1 -21.70 -15.54 12.35
CA MET A 1 -20.77 -15.28 11.24
C MET A 1 -19.50 -14.71 11.86
N ALA A 2 -18.55 -15.58 12.21
CA ALA A 2 -17.31 -15.16 12.85
C ALA A 2 -16.38 -14.59 11.76
N ALA A 3 -16.04 -13.31 11.86
CA ALA A 3 -14.99 -12.73 11.04
C ALA A 3 -13.69 -13.47 11.40
N GLU A 4 -13.07 -14.14 10.44
CA GLU A 4 -11.74 -14.72 10.57
C GLU A 4 -10.76 -13.59 10.88
N GLN A 5 -10.48 -13.38 12.17
CA GLN A 5 -9.43 -12.48 12.62
C GLN A 5 -8.10 -13.06 12.12
N LEU A 6 -7.44 -12.29 11.27
CA LEU A 6 -6.11 -12.61 10.76
C LEU A 6 -5.11 -12.81 11.92
N PRO A 7 -4.05 -13.61 11.74
CA PRO A 7 -3.12 -13.98 12.80
C PRO A 7 -2.50 -12.75 13.50
N GLY A 8 -2.10 -12.89 14.77
CA GLY A 8 -1.81 -11.78 15.70
C GLY A 8 -1.01 -10.57 15.19
N GLY A 9 -0.09 -10.75 14.24
CA GLY A 9 0.65 -9.64 13.61
C GLY A 9 -0.23 -8.66 12.82
N VAL A 10 -1.35 -9.13 12.25
CA VAL A 10 -2.32 -8.25 11.57
C VAL A 10 -3.13 -7.43 12.59
N GLY A 11 -3.46 -8.01 13.74
CA GLY A 11 -4.13 -7.29 14.83
C GLY A 11 -3.29 -6.13 15.38
N ASP A 12 -1.97 -6.28 15.43
CA ASP A 12 -1.06 -5.25 15.94
C ASP A 12 -0.92 -4.05 15.00
N ILE A 13 -0.78 -4.28 13.68
CA ILE A 13 -0.77 -3.17 12.71
C ILE A 13 -2.14 -2.47 12.66
N THR A 14 -3.24 -3.22 12.75
CA THR A 14 -4.59 -2.63 12.76
C THR A 14 -4.81 -1.76 14.00
N ARG A 15 -4.37 -2.22 15.19
CA ARG A 15 -4.44 -1.42 16.42
C ARG A 15 -3.59 -0.16 16.31
N TYR A 16 -2.38 -0.28 15.76
CA TYR A 16 -1.50 0.85 15.50
C TYR A 16 -2.15 1.88 14.58
N LEU A 17 -2.66 1.44 13.42
CA LEU A 17 -3.32 2.31 12.45
C LEU A 17 -4.57 2.98 13.02
N THR A 18 -5.36 2.25 13.81
CA THR A 18 -6.53 2.81 14.51
C THR A 18 -6.10 3.92 15.47
N GLY A 19 -5.04 3.70 16.24
CA GLY A 19 -4.48 4.70 17.14
C GLY A 19 -3.91 5.92 16.40
N LEU A 20 -3.25 5.70 15.25
CA LEU A 20 -2.74 6.78 14.40
C LEU A 20 -3.89 7.62 13.84
N LEU A 21 -4.89 6.99 13.23
CA LEU A 21 -6.03 7.68 12.62
C LEU A 21 -6.90 8.42 13.64
N ALA A 22 -7.01 7.92 14.87
CA ALA A 22 -7.72 8.62 15.95
C ALA A 22 -7.08 9.98 16.31
N ARG A 23 -5.81 10.18 15.93
CA ARG A 23 -5.04 11.41 16.20
C ARG A 23 -4.94 12.34 14.98
N LEU A 24 -5.47 11.91 13.84
CA LEU A 24 -5.48 12.67 12.58
C LEU A 24 -6.86 13.27 12.30
N ASP A 25 -6.88 14.37 11.55
CA ASP A 25 -8.12 14.96 11.07
C ASP A 25 -8.60 14.21 9.82
N GLN A 26 -9.73 13.51 9.92
CA GLN A 26 -10.31 12.73 8.83
C GLN A 26 -10.92 13.59 7.72
N GLY A 27 -11.00 14.92 7.89
CA GLY A 27 -11.40 15.86 6.85
C GLY A 27 -10.25 16.45 6.04
N ALA A 28 -9.02 16.38 6.55
CA ALA A 28 -7.85 17.09 6.03
C ALA A 28 -6.69 16.14 5.65
N GLY A 29 -5.66 16.69 5.00
CA GLY A 29 -4.47 15.93 4.59
C GLY A 29 -4.77 14.72 3.70
N TRP A 30 -3.83 13.78 3.66
CA TRP A 30 -4.00 12.51 2.98
C TRP A 30 -5.07 11.63 3.62
N CYS A 31 -5.23 11.68 4.94
CA CYS A 31 -6.26 10.96 5.68
C CYS A 31 -7.65 11.23 5.10
N GLY A 32 -8.00 12.52 4.96
CA GLY A 32 -9.26 12.91 4.35
C GLY A 32 -9.37 12.59 2.87
N VAL A 33 -8.26 12.62 2.13
CA VAL A 33 -8.24 12.19 0.72
C VAL A 33 -8.58 10.70 0.60
N PHE A 34 -7.95 9.84 1.40
CA PHE A 34 -8.20 8.40 1.37
C PHE A 34 -9.63 8.07 1.78
N TRP A 35 -10.14 8.67 2.86
CA TRP A 35 -11.52 8.47 3.29
C TRP A 35 -12.56 8.90 2.25
N ARG A 36 -12.33 10.00 1.53
CA ARG A 36 -13.24 10.44 0.46
C ARG A 36 -13.16 9.55 -0.78
N ARG A 37 -11.97 9.02 -1.10
CA ARG A 37 -11.73 8.28 -2.34
C ARG A 37 -12.09 6.81 -2.22
N ASP A 38 -11.81 6.19 -1.08
CA ASP A 38 -12.04 4.77 -0.83
C ASP A 38 -12.39 4.51 0.65
N PRO A 39 -13.61 4.90 1.08
CA PRO A 39 -14.04 4.72 2.45
C PRO A 39 -14.15 3.24 2.84
N ASP A 40 -14.47 2.36 1.90
CA ASP A 40 -14.63 0.93 2.16
C ASP A 40 -13.28 0.23 2.29
N GLY A 41 -12.28 0.58 1.49
CA GLY A 41 -10.90 0.12 1.67
C GLY A 41 -10.30 0.60 2.98
N MET A 42 -10.55 1.86 3.38
CA MET A 42 -10.13 2.37 4.69
C MET A 42 -10.76 1.57 5.85
N ARG A 43 -12.06 1.27 5.76
CA ARG A 43 -12.74 0.42 6.75
C ARG A 43 -12.19 -1.01 6.75
N ALA A 44 -11.93 -1.60 5.59
CA ALA A 44 -11.36 -2.94 5.49
C ALA A 44 -9.98 -3.02 6.18
N CYS A 45 -9.16 -1.97 6.06
CA CYS A 45 -7.88 -1.88 6.77
C CYS A 45 -8.04 -1.77 8.29
N LEU A 46 -9.04 -1.01 8.75
CA LEU A 46 -9.33 -0.82 10.17
C LEU A 46 -10.03 -2.01 10.83
N ASP A 47 -10.81 -2.77 10.05
CA ASP A 47 -11.39 -4.03 10.50
C ASP A 47 -10.35 -5.16 10.52
N GLY A 48 -9.13 -4.90 10.03
CA GLY A 48 -8.10 -5.91 9.86
C GLY A 48 -8.49 -6.99 8.85
N ARG A 49 -9.30 -6.65 7.85
CA ARG A 49 -9.64 -7.53 6.72
C ARG A 49 -8.64 -7.40 5.57
N GLU A 50 -8.02 -6.23 5.45
CA GLU A 50 -6.93 -5.96 4.52
C GLU A 50 -5.76 -5.29 5.24
N ILE A 51 -4.56 -5.42 4.68
CA ILE A 51 -3.40 -4.63 5.09
C ILE A 51 -3.31 -3.43 4.14
N PRO A 52 -3.30 -2.17 4.62
CA PRO A 52 -3.17 -1.02 3.73
C PRO A 52 -1.81 -1.05 3.06
N PRO A 53 -1.69 -0.64 1.79
CA PRO A 53 -0.38 -0.48 1.17
C PRO A 53 0.55 0.46 1.95
N TRP A 54 1.87 0.21 1.92
CA TRP A 54 2.82 1.03 2.67
C TRP A 54 2.77 2.52 2.29
N ASP A 55 2.51 2.86 1.02
CA ASP A 55 2.37 4.25 0.56
C ASP A 55 1.22 5.01 1.25
N VAL A 56 0.20 4.28 1.72
CA VAL A 56 -0.90 4.83 2.52
C VAL A 56 -0.40 5.11 3.94
N VAL A 57 0.32 4.18 4.55
CA VAL A 57 0.89 4.34 5.88
C VAL A 57 1.89 5.52 5.92
N GLU A 58 2.75 5.64 4.91
CA GLU A 58 3.68 6.76 4.78
C GLU A 58 2.97 8.10 4.67
N ALA A 59 1.91 8.18 3.88
CA ALA A 59 1.12 9.40 3.73
C ALA A 59 0.40 9.78 5.03
N LEU A 60 -0.09 8.81 5.80
CA LEU A 60 -0.67 9.07 7.13
C LEU A 60 0.39 9.52 8.15
N LEU A 61 1.61 8.97 8.08
CA LEU A 61 2.74 9.43 8.89
C LEU A 61 3.19 10.85 8.49
N GLN A 62 3.04 11.22 7.21
CA GLN A 62 3.25 12.60 6.77
C GLN A 62 2.23 13.54 7.39
N ASP A 63 0.93 13.25 7.31
CA ASP A 63 -0.12 14.06 7.97
C ASP A 63 0.13 14.19 9.48
N PHE A 64 0.61 13.11 10.10
CA PHE A 64 1.00 13.11 11.51
C PHE A 64 2.18 14.06 11.76
N GLY A 65 3.19 14.05 10.89
CA GLY A 65 4.33 14.97 10.96
C GLY A 65 3.94 16.43 10.75
N GLU A 66 3.00 16.70 9.85
CA GLU A 66 2.44 18.05 9.64
C GLU A 66 1.73 18.57 10.89
N ARG A 67 1.10 17.68 11.67
CA ARG A 67 0.38 18.03 12.90
C ARG A 67 1.25 18.08 14.16
N TYR A 68 2.16 17.12 14.32
CA TYR A 68 2.92 16.91 15.57
C TYR A 68 4.43 17.15 15.43
N GLY A 69 4.89 17.48 14.22
CA GLY A 69 6.29 17.76 13.91
C GLY A 69 7.08 16.54 13.42
N ALA A 70 8.14 16.81 12.66
CA ALA A 70 8.96 15.79 12.00
C ALA A 70 9.62 14.79 12.96
N LEU A 71 10.02 15.23 14.16
CA LEU A 71 10.60 14.34 15.18
C LEU A 71 9.58 13.31 15.68
N ALA A 72 8.34 13.71 15.89
CA ALA A 72 7.27 12.81 16.32
C ALA A 72 6.95 11.79 15.23
N ALA A 73 6.87 12.20 13.95
CA ALA A 73 6.68 11.28 12.84
C ALA A 73 7.85 10.30 12.66
N GLY A 74 9.09 10.77 12.83
CA GLY A 74 10.27 9.92 12.78
C GLY A 74 10.28 8.83 13.85
N ALA A 75 9.80 9.14 15.06
CA ALA A 75 9.65 8.17 16.14
C ALA A 75 8.60 7.08 15.83
N GLU A 76 7.58 7.41 15.04
CA GLU A 76 6.50 6.50 14.64
C GLU A 76 6.87 5.61 13.44
N ALA A 77 7.70 6.11 12.52
CA ALA A 77 8.02 5.41 11.27
C ALA A 77 8.70 4.05 11.45
N GLY A 78 9.66 3.96 12.39
CA GLY A 78 10.37 2.70 12.69
C GLY A 78 9.44 1.60 13.23
N PRO A 79 8.70 1.85 14.33
CA PRO A 79 7.68 0.95 14.84
C PRO A 79 6.63 0.57 13.80
N ALA A 80 6.12 1.54 13.03
CA ALA A 80 5.15 1.28 11.96
C ALA A 80 5.70 0.29 10.92
N ARG A 81 6.96 0.46 10.51
CA ARG A 81 7.61 -0.42 9.53
C ARG A 81 7.76 -1.85 10.04
N ALA A 82 8.12 -2.02 11.31
CA ALA A 82 8.26 -3.33 11.94
C ALA A 82 6.91 -4.06 12.04
N LEU A 83 5.87 -3.36 12.51
CA LEU A 83 4.51 -3.90 12.59
C LEU A 83 3.98 -4.27 11.20
N TYR A 84 4.23 -3.42 10.20
CA TYR A 84 3.84 -3.66 8.82
C TYR A 84 4.48 -4.93 8.26
N ALA A 85 5.78 -5.11 8.45
CA ALA A 85 6.50 -6.29 7.99
C ALA A 85 6.01 -7.58 8.66
N ALA A 86 5.71 -7.54 9.97
CA ALA A 86 5.14 -8.67 10.70
C ALA A 86 3.73 -9.03 10.19
N ALA A 87 2.90 -8.02 9.95
CA ALA A 87 1.56 -8.22 9.40
C ALA A 87 1.60 -8.83 7.99
N LEU A 88 2.47 -8.32 7.11
CA LEU A 88 2.67 -8.89 5.77
C LEU A 88 3.12 -10.35 5.85
N THR A 89 4.07 -10.67 6.73
CA THR A 89 4.54 -12.05 6.93
C THR A 89 3.41 -12.98 7.34
N ALA A 90 2.56 -12.55 8.29
CA ALA A 90 1.41 -13.33 8.74
C ALA A 90 0.35 -13.51 7.64
N TYR A 91 0.08 -12.45 6.87
CA TYR A 91 -0.89 -12.46 5.77
C TYR A 91 -0.44 -13.35 4.61
N ASP A 92 0.85 -13.27 4.26
CA ASP A 92 1.42 -14.01 3.14
C ASP A 92 1.62 -15.50 3.48
N ALA A 93 1.55 -15.88 4.75
CA ALA A 93 1.55 -17.28 5.21
C ALA A 93 0.20 -17.99 5.04
N LEU A 94 -0.87 -17.28 4.70
CA LEU A 94 -2.20 -17.87 4.53
C LEU A 94 -2.29 -18.77 3.28
N PRO A 95 -3.12 -19.82 3.29
CA PRO A 95 -3.42 -20.59 2.09
C PRO A 95 -3.95 -19.68 0.96
N GLY A 96 -3.43 -19.86 -0.26
CA GLY A 96 -3.85 -19.06 -1.41
C GLY A 96 -3.25 -17.64 -1.48
N ALA A 97 -2.36 -17.26 -0.55
CA ALA A 97 -1.77 -15.92 -0.53
C ALA A 97 -1.01 -15.56 -1.82
N ARG A 98 -0.32 -16.54 -2.44
CA ARG A 98 0.40 -16.30 -3.68
C ARG A 98 -0.54 -15.96 -4.84
N GLU A 99 -1.62 -16.72 -5.00
CA GLU A 99 -2.63 -16.51 -6.04
C GLU A 99 -3.29 -15.15 -5.84
N ALA A 100 -3.70 -14.82 -4.61
CA ALA A 100 -4.26 -13.51 -4.27
C ALA A 100 -3.29 -12.34 -4.55
N LEU A 101 -1.98 -12.53 -4.32
CA LEU A 101 -0.96 -11.53 -4.65
C LEU A 101 -0.77 -11.34 -6.15
N VAL A 102 -0.83 -12.42 -6.94
CA VAL A 102 -0.78 -12.34 -8.41
C VAL A 102 -2.00 -11.59 -8.93
N ASP A 103 -3.20 -11.93 -8.47
CA ASP A 103 -4.44 -11.26 -8.88
C ASP A 103 -4.40 -9.76 -8.55
N ARG A 104 -3.93 -9.42 -7.34
CA ARG A 104 -3.77 -8.03 -6.91
C ARG A 104 -2.71 -7.29 -7.73
N LEU A 105 -1.61 -7.95 -8.10
CA LEU A 105 -0.58 -7.37 -8.96
C LEU A 105 -1.13 -7.08 -10.37
N ASP A 106 -1.91 -7.99 -10.94
CA ASP A 106 -2.51 -7.80 -12.26
C ASP A 106 -3.49 -6.61 -12.29
N VAL A 107 -4.30 -6.46 -11.24
CA VAL A 107 -5.15 -5.27 -11.06
C VAL A 107 -4.29 -4.03 -10.96
N MET A 108 -3.26 -4.02 -10.11
CA MET A 108 -2.43 -2.85 -9.88
C MET A 108 -1.63 -2.43 -11.12
N LEU A 109 -1.20 -3.38 -11.96
CA LEU A 109 -0.52 -3.09 -13.23
C LEU A 109 -1.43 -2.38 -14.22
N ARG A 110 -2.73 -2.73 -14.25
CA ARG A 110 -3.73 -2.02 -15.07
C ARG A 110 -3.94 -0.59 -14.55
N GLU A 111 -4.06 -0.42 -13.24
CA GLU A 111 -4.16 0.92 -12.61
C GLU A 111 -2.92 1.78 -12.88
N GLN A 112 -1.73 1.20 -12.73
CA GLN A 112 -0.45 1.88 -13.01
C GLN A 112 -0.39 2.38 -14.46
N ARG A 113 -0.75 1.52 -15.41
CA ARG A 113 -0.80 1.87 -16.84
C ARG A 113 -1.83 2.97 -17.10
N TYR A 114 -3.04 2.82 -16.59
CA TYR A 114 -4.12 3.79 -16.76
C TYR A 114 -3.73 5.17 -16.22
N ALA A 115 -3.17 5.24 -15.01
CA ALA A 115 -2.71 6.48 -14.41
C ALA A 115 -1.58 7.14 -15.24
N GLY A 116 -0.63 6.34 -15.75
CA GLY A 116 0.43 6.81 -16.63
C GLY A 116 -0.09 7.37 -17.96
N GLU A 117 -1.01 6.66 -18.61
CA GLU A 117 -1.66 7.09 -19.86
C GLU A 117 -2.49 8.37 -19.64
N ARG A 118 -3.19 8.47 -18.50
CA ARG A 118 -3.91 9.68 -18.09
C ARG A 118 -2.97 10.86 -17.91
N ALA A 119 -1.87 10.68 -17.19
CA ALA A 119 -0.87 11.73 -16.99
C ALA A 119 -0.25 12.21 -18.32
N ALA A 120 0.07 11.27 -19.22
CA ALA A 120 0.60 11.59 -20.55
C ALA A 120 -0.41 12.36 -21.42
N ARG A 121 -1.69 11.96 -21.39
CA ARG A 121 -2.77 12.67 -22.08
C ARG A 121 -2.93 14.10 -21.56
N LEU A 122 -3.03 14.28 -20.24
CA LEU A 122 -3.18 15.60 -19.61
C LEU A 122 -1.97 16.50 -19.90
N THR A 123 -0.76 15.94 -19.89
CA THR A 123 0.45 16.68 -20.28
C THR A 123 0.36 17.18 -21.71
N ARG A 124 -0.03 16.32 -22.67
CA ARG A 124 -0.20 16.72 -24.08
C ARG A 124 -1.24 17.81 -24.26
N THR A 125 -2.38 17.70 -23.58
CA THR A 125 -3.42 18.74 -23.60
C THR A 125 -2.86 20.06 -23.07
N LEU A 126 -2.21 20.06 -21.90
CA LEU A 126 -1.62 21.28 -21.31
C LEU A 126 -0.59 21.96 -22.21
N THR A 127 0.18 21.19 -23.00
CA THR A 127 1.17 21.74 -23.94
C THR A 127 0.58 22.20 -25.27
N HIS A 128 -0.72 21.97 -25.51
CA HIS A 128 -1.36 22.37 -26.76
C HIS A 128 -1.51 23.89 -26.84
N PRO A 129 -1.17 24.55 -27.97
CA PRO A 129 -1.21 26.01 -28.12
C PRO A 129 -2.57 26.64 -27.81
N ASP A 130 -3.66 25.93 -28.12
CA ASP A 130 -5.03 26.40 -27.92
C ASP A 130 -5.54 26.27 -26.47
N THR A 131 -4.70 25.79 -25.53
CA THR A 131 -5.11 25.65 -24.13
C THR A 131 -5.16 27.00 -23.45
N THR A 132 -6.36 27.42 -23.06
CA THR A 132 -6.55 28.68 -22.34
C THR A 132 -6.00 28.61 -20.91
N PRO A 133 -5.59 29.75 -20.31
CA PRO A 133 -5.12 29.79 -18.92
C PRO A 133 -6.11 29.21 -17.91
N GLU A 134 -7.40 29.45 -18.10
CA GLU A 134 -8.48 28.99 -17.23
C GLU A 134 -8.61 27.46 -17.26
N THR A 135 -8.62 26.88 -18.47
CA THR A 135 -8.64 25.42 -18.67
C THR A 135 -7.34 24.79 -18.16
N GLY A 136 -6.21 25.49 -18.32
CA GLY A 136 -4.91 25.06 -17.86
C GLY A 136 -4.79 24.93 -16.34
N GLY A 137 -5.59 25.66 -15.56
CA GLY A 137 -5.64 25.53 -14.09
C GLY A 137 -6.18 24.17 -13.64
N ALA A 138 -7.38 23.82 -14.09
CA ALA A 138 -8.02 22.55 -13.77
C ALA A 138 -7.19 21.35 -14.26
N LEU A 139 -6.67 21.44 -15.50
CA LEU A 139 -5.83 20.38 -16.07
C LEU A 139 -4.53 20.15 -15.29
N ARG A 140 -3.92 21.20 -14.71
CA ARG A 140 -2.73 21.05 -13.85
C ARG A 140 -3.04 20.30 -12.57
N LEU A 141 -4.19 20.57 -11.95
CA LEU A 141 -4.64 19.82 -10.77
C LEU A 141 -4.91 18.35 -11.11
N ASP A 142 -5.61 18.09 -12.22
CA ASP A 142 -5.86 16.71 -12.70
C ASP A 142 -4.57 15.97 -13.01
N LEU A 143 -3.57 16.67 -13.58
CA LEU A 143 -2.27 16.09 -13.86
C LEU A 143 -1.51 15.75 -12.57
N ALA A 144 -1.59 16.61 -11.54
CA ALA A 144 -1.00 16.32 -10.24
C ALA A 144 -1.59 15.04 -9.63
N TRP A 145 -2.93 14.90 -9.66
CA TRP A 145 -3.61 13.68 -9.22
C TRP A 145 -3.22 12.44 -10.04
N ALA A 146 -3.18 12.55 -11.37
CA ALA A 146 -2.79 11.41 -12.21
C ALA A 146 -1.34 10.96 -11.95
N ARG A 147 -0.44 11.89 -11.63
CA ARG A 147 0.96 11.59 -11.27
C ARG A 147 1.07 10.95 -9.89
N ASP A 148 0.31 11.44 -8.91
CA ASP A 148 0.23 10.82 -7.57
C ASP A 148 -0.29 9.38 -7.69
N ASP A 149 -1.38 9.17 -8.40
CA ASP A 149 -1.97 7.85 -8.65
C ASP A 149 -0.96 6.90 -9.30
N HIS A 150 -0.24 7.37 -10.32
CA HIS A 150 0.78 6.57 -10.98
C HIS A 150 1.95 6.23 -10.04
N THR A 151 2.35 7.16 -9.17
CA THR A 151 3.42 6.97 -8.19
C THR A 151 3.02 5.92 -7.16
N ARG A 152 1.81 6.02 -6.60
CA ARG A 152 1.24 5.06 -5.65
C ARG A 152 1.06 3.67 -6.28
N ALA A 153 0.50 3.60 -7.49
CA ALA A 153 0.38 2.33 -8.20
C ALA A 153 1.74 1.68 -8.48
N THR A 154 2.76 2.48 -8.81
CA THR A 154 4.13 1.99 -9.00
C THR A 154 4.74 1.44 -7.70
N ALA A 155 4.58 2.15 -6.58
CA ALA A 155 5.03 1.68 -5.27
C ALA A 155 4.34 0.37 -4.87
N ARG A 156 3.03 0.27 -5.08
CA ARG A 156 2.23 -0.94 -4.82
C ARG A 156 2.66 -2.12 -5.69
N CYS A 157 2.90 -1.90 -6.98
CA CYS A 157 3.46 -2.93 -7.86
C CYS A 157 4.82 -3.44 -7.36
N ALA A 158 5.69 -2.54 -6.91
CA ALA A 158 7.00 -2.91 -6.38
C ALA A 158 6.87 -3.75 -5.10
N GLU A 159 5.99 -3.35 -4.18
CA GLU A 159 5.71 -4.11 -2.95
C GLU A 159 5.17 -5.52 -3.25
N LEU A 160 4.15 -5.62 -4.10
CA LEU A 160 3.54 -6.92 -4.46
C LEU A 160 4.56 -7.86 -5.11
N ARG A 161 5.42 -7.34 -5.99
CA ARG A 161 6.52 -8.12 -6.59
C ARG A 161 7.52 -8.59 -5.55
N ALA A 162 7.90 -7.73 -4.60
CA ALA A 162 8.82 -8.10 -3.52
C ALA A 162 8.24 -9.21 -2.64
N ARG A 163 6.95 -9.13 -2.30
CA ARG A 163 6.23 -10.16 -1.53
C ARG A 163 6.16 -11.49 -2.28
N LEU A 164 5.80 -11.48 -3.56
CA LEU A 164 5.81 -12.67 -4.41
C LEU A 164 7.20 -13.32 -4.48
N ALA A 165 8.25 -12.52 -4.66
CA ALA A 165 9.63 -13.02 -4.70
C ALA A 165 10.04 -13.67 -3.36
N ALA A 166 9.66 -13.07 -2.23
CA ALA A 166 9.93 -13.61 -0.91
C ALA A 166 9.20 -14.95 -0.68
N LEU A 167 7.92 -15.04 -1.07
CA LEU A 167 7.15 -16.29 -0.98
C LEU A 167 7.74 -17.40 -1.85
N ASP A 168 8.09 -17.09 -3.09
CA ASP A 168 8.69 -18.06 -4.00
C ASP A 168 10.07 -18.53 -3.49
N ALA A 169 10.85 -17.64 -2.85
CA ALA A 169 12.11 -18.01 -2.20
C ALA A 169 11.90 -18.92 -0.98
N ALA A 170 10.92 -18.63 -0.13
CA ALA A 170 10.58 -19.45 1.04
C ALA A 170 10.14 -20.86 0.64
N ARG A 171 9.38 -21.00 -0.45
CA ARG A 171 8.97 -22.30 -1.03
C ARG A 171 10.15 -23.11 -1.57
N ARG A 172 11.13 -22.45 -2.20
CA ARG A 172 12.36 -23.13 -2.66
C ARG A 172 13.24 -23.59 -1.51
N GLY A 173 13.35 -22.80 -0.45
CA GLY A 173 14.15 -23.14 0.74
C GLY A 173 13.56 -24.29 1.57
N SER A 174 12.23 -24.40 1.63
CA SER A 174 11.55 -25.49 2.34
C SER A 174 11.51 -26.81 1.56
N GLY A 175 11.73 -26.81 0.25
CA GLY A 175 11.86 -28.01 -0.58
C GLY A 175 13.26 -28.66 -0.59
N GLY A 176 14.23 -28.13 0.16
CA GLY A 176 15.65 -28.51 0.11
C GLY A 176 16.17 -29.27 1.34
N HIS A 177 15.41 -30.18 1.92
CA HIS A 177 15.95 -31.11 2.93
C HIS A 177 16.24 -32.48 2.28
N PRO A 178 17.50 -32.81 1.93
CA PRO A 178 17.86 -34.18 1.59
C PRO A 178 17.91 -34.98 2.89
N ALA A 179 16.77 -35.55 3.29
CA ALA A 179 16.78 -36.73 4.15
C ALA A 179 17.14 -37.92 3.27
N ASP A 180 18.41 -38.31 3.27
CA ASP A 180 18.88 -39.70 3.45
C ASP A 180 20.33 -39.83 2.95
N ALA A 181 21.26 -39.71 3.87
CA ALA A 181 22.55 -40.37 3.77
C ALA A 181 22.73 -41.13 5.09
N GLY A 182 22.01 -42.25 5.21
CA GLY A 182 22.25 -43.23 6.26
C GLY A 182 23.72 -43.64 6.33
N PRO A 183 24.26 -43.93 7.53
CA PRO A 183 25.66 -44.29 7.66
C PRO A 183 25.89 -45.71 7.14
N THR A 184 26.78 -45.85 6.16
CA THR A 184 27.30 -47.16 5.78
C THR A 184 28.27 -47.64 6.87
N VAL A 185 27.93 -48.78 7.48
CA VAL A 185 28.81 -49.58 8.37
C VAL A 185 29.95 -50.20 7.60
#